data_AF-A0A7K2YVW5-F1
#
_entry.id   AF-A0A7K2YVW5-F1
#
_cell.length_a   1.000
_cell.length_b   1.000
_cell.length_c   1.000
_cell.angle_alpha   90.00
_cell.angle_beta   90.00
_cell.angle_gamma   90.00
#
_symmetry.space_group_name_H-M   'P 1'
#
loop_
_entity.id
_entity.type
_entity.pdbx_description
1 polymer ?
#
loop_
_entity_poly.entity_id
_entity_poly.type
_entity_poly.pdbx_seq_one_letter_code
_entity_poly.pdbx_strand_id
1 'polypeptide(L)'
;MYDFDLEDWTPADDEAAEAIEELCLHAPDLLPVSAQIDASEQFLALGDLAAPWAPGGYPWLRVVHIARDPLTATARVEHAQAATLALAEGWLLERGADPDRLVRDPDQLAPADPQTHEIEGRTREAGNRLRVLEHSSDYDTDQSAETWVVMHDDQPVDAELPFVVQIEQVLRDPWRYSVREGRFPDRDTAVRWLTTREDPLSQATPVDPVGRSQTAAARSRTAAPSGPGPTGPTLAHPARSAGTAPTTGPGR
;
A
#
# COMPACT_ATOMS: atom_id res chain seq x y z
N MET A 1 30.19 -3.54 -1.14
CA MET A 1 30.08 -3.31 -2.60
C MET A 1 29.63 -4.62 -3.21
N TYR A 2 28.53 -4.60 -3.96
CA TYR A 2 28.02 -5.78 -4.66
C TYR A 2 28.70 -5.89 -6.02
N ASP A 3 28.94 -7.11 -6.50
CA ASP A 3 29.56 -7.36 -7.80
C ASP A 3 28.50 -7.83 -8.81
N PHE A 4 28.37 -7.09 -9.91
CA PHE A 4 27.42 -7.34 -10.99
C PHE A 4 28.10 -7.84 -12.28
N ASP A 5 29.40 -8.10 -12.28
CA ASP A 5 30.09 -8.65 -13.46
C ASP A 5 29.70 -10.12 -13.73
N LEU A 6 28.93 -10.73 -12.82
CA LEU A 6 28.32 -12.06 -12.93
C LEU A 6 29.27 -13.09 -13.55
N GLU A 7 30.50 -13.16 -13.05
CA GLU A 7 31.57 -14.03 -13.58
C GLU A 7 31.03 -15.42 -13.96
N ASP A 8 31.40 -15.89 -15.15
CA ASP A 8 30.94 -17.15 -15.79
C ASP A 8 29.53 -17.17 -16.39
N TRP A 9 28.78 -16.05 -16.36
CA TRP A 9 27.44 -15.95 -16.96
C TRP A 9 27.39 -14.91 -18.07
N THR A 10 26.77 -15.26 -19.19
CA THR A 10 26.46 -14.26 -20.24
C THR A 10 25.05 -13.69 -20.04
N PRO A 11 24.77 -12.45 -20.42
CA PRO A 11 23.40 -11.92 -20.42
C PRO A 11 22.46 -12.82 -21.23
N ALA A 12 21.25 -13.06 -20.72
CA ALA A 12 20.26 -13.89 -21.41
C ALA A 12 19.67 -13.22 -22.66
N ASP A 13 19.63 -11.89 -22.67
CA ASP A 13 19.12 -11.03 -23.74
C ASP A 13 19.77 -9.63 -23.65
N ASP A 14 19.43 -8.76 -24.61
CA ASP A 14 19.95 -7.38 -24.66
C ASP A 14 19.50 -6.55 -23.45
N GLU A 15 18.30 -6.80 -22.92
CA GLU A 15 17.78 -6.12 -21.72
C GLU A 15 18.62 -6.45 -20.49
N ALA A 16 18.98 -7.73 -20.30
CA ALA A 16 19.89 -8.15 -19.24
C ALA A 16 21.29 -7.55 -19.41
N ALA A 17 21.78 -7.40 -20.66
CA ALA A 17 23.08 -6.81 -20.92
C ALA A 17 23.12 -5.32 -20.54
N GLU A 18 22.09 -4.55 -20.94
CA GLU A 18 21.93 -3.14 -20.57
C GLU A 18 21.81 -2.98 -19.05
N ALA A 19 21.01 -3.84 -18.40
CA ALA A 19 20.85 -3.85 -16.95
C ALA A 19 22.17 -4.09 -16.20
N ILE A 20 22.99 -5.03 -16.67
CA ILE A 20 24.32 -5.31 -16.10
C ILE A 20 25.25 -4.10 -16.27
N GLU A 21 25.28 -3.50 -17.46
CA GLU A 21 26.12 -2.31 -17.72
C GLU A 21 25.75 -1.15 -16.79
N GLU A 22 24.45 -0.85 -16.64
CA GLU A 22 23.97 0.20 -15.75
C GLU A 22 24.34 -0.11 -14.29
N LEU A 23 24.10 -1.34 -13.82
CA LEU A 23 24.41 -1.74 -12.45
C LEU A 23 25.91 -1.68 -12.15
N CYS A 24 26.77 -2.10 -13.08
CA CYS A 24 28.22 -2.01 -12.94
C CYS A 24 28.72 -0.56 -12.85
N LEU A 25 28.09 0.37 -13.58
CA LEU A 25 28.43 1.79 -13.50
C LEU A 25 28.18 2.39 -12.10
N HIS A 26 27.12 1.92 -11.43
CA HIS A 26 26.71 2.39 -10.10
C HIS A 26 27.22 1.52 -8.95
N ALA A 27 27.77 0.33 -9.22
CA ALA A 27 28.17 -0.65 -8.22
C ALA A 27 28.98 -0.09 -7.03
N PRO A 28 29.93 0.86 -7.21
CA PRO A 28 30.70 1.41 -6.11
C PRO A 28 29.86 2.11 -5.02
N ASP A 29 28.72 2.67 -5.40
CA ASP A 29 27.85 3.46 -4.54
C ASP A 29 26.64 2.64 -4.03
N LEU A 30 26.52 1.37 -4.43
CA LEU A 30 25.42 0.49 -4.03
C LEU A 30 25.77 -0.34 -2.78
N LEU A 31 24.93 -0.21 -1.74
CA LEU A 31 25.02 -0.95 -0.48
C LEU A 31 23.76 -1.79 -0.24
N PRO A 32 23.87 -3.09 0.12
CA PRO A 32 22.70 -3.92 0.38
C PRO A 32 21.97 -3.50 1.65
N VAL A 33 20.69 -3.16 1.50
CA VAL A 33 19.75 -2.82 2.59
C VAL A 33 18.88 -4.02 2.96
N SER A 34 18.45 -4.79 1.95
CA SER A 34 17.67 -6.00 2.10
C SER A 34 18.07 -7.00 1.02
N ALA A 35 18.27 -8.28 1.37
CA ALA A 35 18.73 -9.27 0.41
C ALA A 35 18.24 -10.69 0.69
N GLN A 36 17.96 -11.42 -0.39
CA GLN A 36 17.88 -12.88 -0.41
C GLN A 36 18.80 -13.37 -1.53
N ILE A 37 19.83 -14.12 -1.17
CA ILE A 37 20.84 -14.60 -2.10
C ILE A 37 20.85 -16.13 -2.08
N ASP A 38 20.48 -16.71 -3.22
CA ASP A 38 20.59 -18.12 -3.52
C ASP A 38 21.60 -18.33 -4.67
N ALA A 39 21.89 -19.60 -4.99
CA ALA A 39 22.83 -19.94 -6.06
C ALA A 39 22.34 -19.49 -7.44
N SER A 40 21.05 -19.74 -7.74
CA SER A 40 20.44 -19.42 -9.03
C SER A 40 19.66 -18.11 -9.03
N GLU A 41 19.25 -17.59 -7.86
CA GLU A 41 18.33 -16.47 -7.74
C GLU A 41 18.85 -15.48 -6.71
N GLN A 42 18.84 -14.19 -7.03
CA GLN A 42 19.26 -13.14 -6.09
C GLN A 42 18.26 -11.99 -6.16
N PHE A 43 17.78 -11.58 -4.99
CA PHE A 43 16.83 -10.49 -4.81
C PHE A 43 17.48 -9.47 -3.88
N LEU A 44 17.68 -8.25 -4.37
CA LEU A 44 18.45 -7.22 -3.68
C LEU A 44 17.67 -5.91 -3.66
N ALA A 45 17.58 -5.28 -2.51
CA ALA A 45 17.31 -3.85 -2.37
C ALA A 45 18.60 -3.18 -1.91
N LEU A 46 19.05 -2.20 -2.69
CA LEU A 46 20.35 -1.56 -2.56
C LEU A 46 20.15 -0.06 -2.34
N GLY A 47 20.79 0.48 -1.31
CA GLY A 47 20.94 1.92 -1.13
C GLY A 47 21.99 2.47 -2.09
N ASP A 48 21.63 3.47 -2.88
CA ASP A 48 22.45 4.23 -3.80
C ASP A 48 22.93 5.51 -3.11
N LEU A 49 24.21 5.50 -2.73
CA LEU A 49 24.86 6.62 -2.04
C LEU A 49 25.12 7.83 -2.95
N ALA A 50 25.04 7.66 -4.26
CA ALA A 50 25.17 8.75 -5.23
C ALA A 50 23.85 9.48 -5.48
N ALA A 51 22.71 8.80 -5.26
CA ALA A 51 21.36 9.35 -5.49
C ALA A 51 21.09 10.73 -4.83
N PRO A 52 21.52 11.01 -3.58
CA PRO A 52 21.35 12.34 -2.97
C PRO A 52 21.95 13.50 -3.76
N TRP A 53 22.95 13.23 -4.60
CA TRP A 53 23.66 14.23 -5.39
C TRP A 53 23.17 14.29 -6.84
N ALA A 54 22.23 13.41 -7.21
CA ALA A 54 21.69 13.33 -8.54
C ALA A 54 20.58 14.40 -8.73
N PRO A 55 20.56 15.14 -9.86
CA PRO A 55 19.56 16.17 -10.10
C PRO A 55 18.14 15.59 -10.15
N GLY A 56 17.22 16.08 -9.32
CA GLY A 56 15.78 15.74 -9.42
C GLY A 56 15.23 14.86 -8.29
N GLY A 57 15.95 14.65 -7.20
CA GLY A 57 15.41 13.97 -6.02
C GLY A 57 15.20 12.47 -6.27
N TYR A 58 16.18 11.83 -6.89
CA TYR A 58 16.14 10.41 -7.22
C TYR A 58 15.97 9.55 -5.96
N PRO A 59 15.20 8.45 -6.05
CA PRO A 59 15.13 7.49 -4.97
C PRO A 59 16.51 6.93 -4.68
N TRP A 60 16.86 6.86 -3.41
CA TRP A 60 18.09 6.22 -2.98
C TRP A 60 18.02 4.69 -3.00
N LEU A 61 16.89 4.08 -3.38
CA LEU A 61 16.79 2.62 -3.44
C LEU A 61 16.73 2.14 -4.88
N ARG A 62 17.59 1.17 -5.17
CA ARG A 62 17.57 0.37 -6.39
C ARG A 62 17.27 -1.07 -6.04
N VAL A 63 16.31 -1.66 -6.74
CA VAL A 63 15.97 -3.09 -6.61
C VAL A 63 16.55 -3.86 -7.78
N VAL A 64 17.04 -5.06 -7.51
CA VAL A 64 17.67 -5.93 -8.50
C VAL A 64 17.18 -7.36 -8.29
N HIS A 65 16.84 -8.02 -9.40
CA HIS A 65 16.56 -9.45 -9.48
C HIS A 65 17.49 -10.08 -10.50
N ILE A 66 18.26 -11.09 -10.08
CA ILE A 66 19.16 -11.86 -10.94
C ILE A 66 18.72 -13.32 -10.92
N ALA A 67 18.40 -13.86 -12.09
CA ALA A 67 18.04 -15.26 -12.30
C ALA A 67 19.06 -15.91 -13.25
N ARG A 68 19.73 -16.97 -12.79
CA ARG A 68 20.78 -17.70 -13.53
C ARG A 68 20.24 -19.03 -14.04
N ASP A 69 20.43 -19.30 -15.33
CA ASP A 69 20.08 -20.56 -15.98
C ASP A 69 21.33 -21.42 -16.26
N PRO A 70 21.64 -22.41 -15.41
CA PRO A 70 22.84 -23.23 -15.56
C PRO A 70 22.83 -24.11 -16.81
N LEU A 71 21.69 -24.31 -17.47
CA LEU A 71 21.62 -25.12 -18.69
C LEU A 71 22.18 -24.35 -19.89
N THR A 72 22.00 -23.04 -19.91
CA THR A 72 22.45 -22.15 -20.99
C THR A 72 23.65 -21.29 -20.59
N ALA A 73 24.05 -21.32 -19.32
CA ALA A 73 25.07 -20.44 -18.74
C ALA A 73 24.73 -18.95 -18.93
N THR A 74 23.43 -18.62 -18.85
CA THR A 74 22.95 -17.25 -19.02
C THR A 74 22.33 -16.68 -17.74
N ALA A 75 22.36 -15.36 -17.59
CA ALA A 75 21.69 -14.65 -16.50
C ALA A 75 20.67 -13.63 -17.05
N ARG A 76 19.45 -13.68 -16.52
CA ARG A 76 18.46 -12.62 -16.66
C ARG A 76 18.64 -11.64 -15.51
N VAL A 77 18.64 -10.35 -15.80
CA VAL A 77 18.80 -9.29 -14.80
C VAL A 77 17.70 -8.27 -15.02
N GLU A 78 16.96 -7.98 -13.96
CA GLU A 78 15.96 -6.91 -13.93
C GLU A 78 16.31 -5.96 -12.79
N HIS A 79 16.13 -4.66 -13.01
CA HIS A 79 16.24 -3.67 -11.94
C HIS A 79 15.23 -2.54 -12.08
N ALA A 80 15.00 -1.83 -10.99
CA ALA A 80 14.19 -0.62 -10.96
C ALA A 80 14.64 0.30 -9.81
N GLN A 81 14.18 1.55 -9.82
CA GLN A 81 14.26 2.42 -8.65
C GLN A 81 12.98 2.26 -7.82
N ALA A 82 13.10 2.37 -6.50
CA ALA A 82 11.98 2.31 -5.57
C ALA A 82 12.02 3.48 -4.60
N ALA A 83 10.89 4.16 -4.39
CA ALA A 83 10.85 5.35 -3.54
C ALA A 83 11.05 5.05 -2.04
N THR A 84 10.61 3.88 -1.58
CA THR A 84 10.68 3.47 -0.17
C THR A 84 11.11 2.01 -0.06
N LEU A 85 11.61 1.60 1.11
CA LEU A 85 12.04 0.21 1.32
C LEU A 85 10.86 -0.77 1.19
N ALA A 86 9.66 -0.39 1.62
CA ALA A 86 8.50 -1.26 1.49
C ALA A 86 8.07 -1.47 0.03
N LEU A 87 8.18 -0.44 -0.82
CA LEU A 87 7.96 -0.56 -2.27
C LEU A 87 9.05 -1.41 -2.93
N ALA A 88 10.30 -1.24 -2.49
CA ALA A 88 11.43 -2.03 -2.97
C ALA A 88 11.19 -3.53 -2.68
N GLU A 89 10.82 -3.86 -1.46
CA GLU A 89 10.54 -5.25 -1.08
C GLU A 89 9.30 -5.81 -1.77
N GLY A 90 8.25 -5.00 -1.95
CA GLY A 90 7.07 -5.40 -2.74
C GLY A 90 7.45 -5.82 -4.17
N TRP A 91 8.31 -5.05 -4.84
CA TRP A 91 8.82 -5.36 -6.18
C TRP A 91 9.62 -6.67 -6.23
N LEU A 92 10.37 -6.99 -5.16
CA LEU A 92 11.12 -8.25 -5.05
C LEU A 92 10.18 -9.44 -4.81
N LEU A 93 9.16 -9.28 -3.96
CA LEU A 93 8.16 -10.32 -3.71
C LEU A 93 7.37 -10.68 -4.98
N GLU A 94 7.04 -9.69 -5.82
CA GLU A 94 6.40 -9.92 -7.11
C GLU A 94 7.23 -10.81 -8.05
N ARG A 95 8.55 -10.82 -7.87
CA ARG A 95 9.49 -11.65 -8.63
C ARG A 95 9.79 -13.00 -7.98
N GLY A 96 9.13 -13.30 -6.86
CA GLY A 96 9.25 -14.58 -6.18
C GLY A 96 10.27 -14.62 -5.05
N ALA A 97 10.72 -13.46 -4.55
CA ALA A 97 11.43 -13.43 -3.27
C ALA A 97 10.54 -14.02 -2.17
N ASP A 98 11.14 -14.76 -1.25
CA ASP A 98 10.49 -15.31 -0.08
C ASP A 98 10.51 -14.26 1.04
N PRO A 99 9.34 -13.78 1.52
CA PRO A 99 9.27 -12.74 2.54
C PRO A 99 9.97 -13.13 3.85
N ASP A 100 10.06 -14.42 4.17
CA ASP A 100 10.72 -14.90 5.40
C ASP A 100 12.25 -15.01 5.25
N ARG A 101 12.76 -14.96 4.00
CA ARG A 101 14.19 -15.06 3.68
C ARG A 101 14.81 -13.75 3.23
N LEU A 102 13.98 -12.73 3.02
CA LEU A 102 14.44 -11.39 2.67
C LEU A 102 14.93 -10.68 3.94
N VAL A 103 16.26 -10.67 4.13
CA VAL A 103 16.88 -10.18 5.36
C VAL A 103 17.24 -8.71 5.21
N ARG A 104 16.66 -7.87 6.08
CA ARG A 104 17.11 -6.50 6.32
C ARG A 104 18.28 -6.49 7.30
N ASP A 105 19.24 -5.59 7.10
CA ASP A 105 20.26 -5.30 8.12
C ASP A 105 19.71 -4.26 9.13
N PRO A 106 19.34 -4.66 10.35
CA PRO A 106 18.74 -3.75 11.32
C PRO A 106 19.71 -2.69 11.85
N ASP A 107 21.02 -2.92 11.73
CA ASP A 107 22.04 -1.95 12.13
C ASP A 107 22.22 -0.85 11.08
N GLN A 108 21.77 -1.09 9.84
CA GLN A 108 21.78 -0.10 8.77
C GLN A 108 20.50 0.74 8.73
N LEU A 109 19.34 0.11 8.85
CA LEU A 109 18.06 0.83 8.74
C LEU A 109 16.92 0.10 9.45
N ALA A 110 16.33 0.73 10.46
CA ALA A 110 15.23 0.17 11.23
C ALA A 110 14.03 1.14 11.36
N PRO A 111 12.78 0.64 11.30
CA PRO A 111 11.60 1.45 11.58
C PRO A 111 11.67 2.09 12.98
N ALA A 112 11.26 3.35 13.05
CA ALA A 112 11.30 4.14 14.28
C ALA A 112 10.18 3.78 15.26
N ASP A 113 9.03 3.33 14.74
CA ASP A 113 7.79 3.13 15.51
C ASP A 113 6.90 2.01 14.92
N PRO A 114 5.94 1.48 15.71
CA PRO A 114 5.01 0.44 15.25
C PRO A 114 4.14 0.87 14.06
N GLN A 115 3.76 2.15 13.99
CA GLN A 115 2.95 2.67 12.88
C GLN A 115 3.68 2.52 11.54
N THR A 116 4.99 2.78 11.54
CA THR A 116 5.87 2.58 10.37
C THR A 116 5.84 1.12 9.94
N HIS A 117 6.06 0.18 10.87
CA HIS A 117 5.99 -1.25 10.58
C HIS A 117 4.66 -1.68 9.94
N GLU A 118 3.53 -1.16 10.44
CA GLU A 118 2.21 -1.49 9.89
C GLU A 118 2.01 -0.94 8.47
N ILE A 119 2.45 0.29 8.20
CA ILE A 119 2.38 0.90 6.86
C ILE A 119 3.26 0.12 5.88
N GLU A 120 4.48 -0.22 6.29
CA GLU A 120 5.39 -1.02 5.47
C GLU A 120 4.81 -2.39 5.14
N GLY A 121 4.23 -3.08 6.13
CA GLY A 121 3.55 -4.37 5.94
C GLY A 121 2.49 -4.30 4.84
N ARG A 122 1.57 -3.33 4.95
CA ARG A 122 0.51 -3.13 3.95
C ARG A 122 1.03 -2.76 2.57
N THR A 123 2.13 -2.00 2.51
CA THR A 123 2.73 -1.53 1.25
C THR A 123 3.43 -2.69 0.54
N ARG A 124 4.22 -3.47 1.28
CA ARG A 124 4.92 -4.65 0.76
C ARG A 124 3.94 -5.70 0.24
N GLU A 125 2.85 -5.95 0.97
CA GLU A 125 1.80 -6.90 0.60
C GLU A 125 0.90 -6.41 -0.55
N ALA A 126 0.92 -5.11 -0.86
CA ALA A 126 0.07 -4.57 -1.91
C ALA A 126 0.48 -5.05 -3.31
N GLY A 127 1.76 -5.42 -3.50
CA GLY A 127 2.32 -5.67 -4.82
C GLY A 127 1.95 -4.56 -5.80
N ASN A 128 1.49 -4.96 -6.99
CA ASN A 128 1.21 -4.03 -8.09
C ASN A 128 -0.09 -3.23 -7.92
N ARG A 129 -0.82 -3.42 -6.80
CA ARG A 129 -2.02 -2.63 -6.47
C ARG A 129 -1.69 -1.16 -6.27
N LEU A 130 -0.52 -0.85 -5.72
CA LEU A 130 -0.06 0.52 -5.50
C LEU A 130 0.79 0.97 -6.68
N ARG A 131 0.20 1.77 -7.57
CA ARG A 131 0.91 2.34 -8.71
C ARG A 131 1.55 3.67 -8.34
N VAL A 132 2.87 3.71 -8.30
CA VAL A 132 3.64 4.95 -8.10
C VAL A 132 3.38 5.91 -9.25
N LEU A 133 2.98 7.15 -8.91
CA LEU A 133 2.72 8.21 -9.88
C LEU A 133 3.85 9.24 -9.90
N GLU A 134 4.38 9.56 -8.73
CA GLU A 134 5.39 10.59 -8.53
C GLU A 134 6.08 10.39 -7.18
N HIS A 135 7.34 10.76 -7.08
CA HIS A 135 8.09 10.79 -5.83
C HIS A 135 9.14 11.89 -5.88
N SER A 136 9.67 12.25 -4.72
CA SER A 136 10.91 13.02 -4.62
C SER A 136 11.60 12.69 -3.31
N SER A 137 12.92 12.65 -3.35
CA SER A 137 13.78 12.61 -2.18
C SER A 137 14.48 13.95 -2.00
N ASP A 138 14.42 14.48 -0.79
CA ASP A 138 15.15 15.67 -0.34
C ASP A 138 16.15 15.25 0.73
N TYR A 139 17.42 15.56 0.49
CA TYR A 139 18.53 15.25 1.39
C TYR A 139 19.06 16.56 1.97
N ASP A 140 18.58 16.92 3.17
CA ASP A 140 19.25 17.93 3.96
C ASP A 140 20.51 17.30 4.56
N THR A 141 21.68 17.86 4.20
CA THR A 141 23.00 17.33 4.54
C THR A 141 23.26 17.28 6.05
N ASP A 142 22.50 18.02 6.85
CA ASP A 142 22.83 18.23 8.26
C ASP A 142 21.92 17.49 9.26
N GLN A 143 20.67 17.12 8.91
CA GLN A 143 19.70 16.69 9.94
C GLN A 143 18.70 15.59 9.56
N SER A 144 18.22 15.51 8.31
CA SER A 144 17.20 14.52 7.92
C SER A 144 17.12 14.35 6.41
N ALA A 145 16.84 13.13 5.96
CA ALA A 145 16.38 12.90 4.59
C ALA A 145 14.87 12.66 4.61
N GLU A 146 14.15 13.28 3.68
CA GLU A 146 12.73 13.04 3.48
C GLU A 146 12.51 12.49 2.06
N THR A 147 11.79 11.38 1.95
CA THR A 147 11.28 10.91 0.66
C THR A 147 9.78 10.87 0.71
N TRP A 148 9.11 11.49 -0.26
CA TRP A 148 7.67 11.35 -0.42
C TRP A 148 7.33 10.63 -1.71
N VAL A 149 6.21 9.91 -1.70
CA VAL A 149 5.69 9.18 -2.86
C VAL A 149 4.17 9.34 -2.93
N VAL A 150 3.66 9.64 -4.12
CA VAL A 150 2.24 9.67 -4.46
C VAL A 150 1.93 8.41 -5.27
N MET A 151 0.94 7.65 -4.82
CA MET A 151 0.50 6.41 -5.43
C MET A 151 -0.99 6.45 -5.73
N HIS A 152 -1.41 5.67 -6.71
CA HIS A 152 -2.80 5.28 -6.90
C HIS A 152 -3.00 3.85 -6.37
N ASP A 153 -3.96 3.66 -5.47
CA ASP A 153 -4.39 2.36 -5.00
C ASP A 153 -5.52 1.86 -5.92
N ASP A 154 -5.23 0.84 -6.73
CA ASP A 154 -6.20 0.29 -7.68
C ASP A 154 -7.32 -0.52 -6.99
N GLN A 155 -7.17 -0.85 -5.71
CA GLN A 155 -8.19 -1.53 -4.90
C GLN A 155 -8.27 -0.91 -3.50
N PRO A 156 -8.70 0.35 -3.41
CA PRO A 156 -8.66 1.09 -2.16
C PRO A 156 -9.70 0.57 -1.18
N VAL A 157 -9.37 0.64 0.11
CA VAL A 157 -10.32 0.30 1.19
C VAL A 157 -11.53 1.24 1.18
N ASP A 158 -11.28 2.52 0.91
CA ASP A 158 -12.28 3.55 0.68
C ASP A 158 -12.17 4.06 -0.75
N ALA A 159 -13.21 3.81 -1.56
CA ALA A 159 -13.25 4.22 -2.95
C ALA A 159 -13.27 5.75 -3.14
N GLU A 160 -13.60 6.52 -2.10
CA GLU A 160 -13.53 7.98 -2.13
C GLU A 160 -12.10 8.50 -1.90
N LEU A 161 -11.15 7.64 -1.49
CA LEU A 161 -9.77 8.00 -1.19
C LEU A 161 -8.74 7.07 -1.88
N PRO A 162 -8.70 7.01 -3.22
CA PRO A 162 -7.82 6.10 -3.96
C PRO A 162 -6.37 6.56 -4.03
N PHE A 163 -6.06 7.82 -3.76
CA PHE A 163 -4.69 8.32 -3.82
C PHE A 163 -4.01 8.21 -2.45
N VAL A 164 -2.80 7.68 -2.43
CA VAL A 164 -2.03 7.46 -1.21
C VAL A 164 -0.76 8.31 -1.29
N VAL A 165 -0.50 9.09 -0.24
CA VAL A 165 0.79 9.77 -0.05
C VAL A 165 1.50 9.07 1.09
N GLN A 166 2.74 8.64 0.85
CA GLN A 166 3.64 8.24 1.93
C GLN A 166 4.79 9.23 2.03
N ILE A 167 5.15 9.56 3.26
CA ILE A 167 6.36 10.33 3.59
C ILE A 167 7.22 9.46 4.49
N GLU A 168 8.42 9.15 4.02
CA GLU A 168 9.51 8.52 4.76
C GLU A 168 10.46 9.61 5.25
N GLN A 169 10.72 9.64 6.55
CA GLN A 169 11.72 10.54 7.15
C GLN A 169 12.80 9.73 7.84
N VAL A 170 14.05 9.92 7.42
CA VAL A 170 15.23 9.28 8.00
C VAL A 170 15.85 10.20 9.05
N LEU A 171 16.01 9.65 10.25
CA LEU A 171 16.70 10.26 11.38
C LEU A 171 18.12 9.70 11.44
N ARG A 172 19.11 10.60 11.40
CA ARG A 172 20.53 10.27 11.36
C ARG A 172 21.15 10.38 12.77
N ASP A 173 20.70 9.55 13.71
CA ASP A 173 21.35 9.16 14.99
C ASP A 173 20.28 8.84 16.08
N PRO A 174 19.97 7.55 16.33
CA PRO A 174 20.38 6.37 15.54
C PRO A 174 19.73 6.36 14.16
N TRP A 175 20.29 5.60 13.20
CA TRP A 175 19.72 5.41 11.86
C TRP A 175 18.36 4.71 11.94
N ARG A 176 17.30 5.53 11.95
CA ARG A 176 15.91 5.09 11.99
C ARG A 176 15.11 5.84 10.96
N TYR A 177 14.00 5.27 10.52
CA TYR A 177 13.07 5.96 9.64
C TYR A 177 11.65 5.82 10.14
N SER A 178 10.85 6.86 9.91
CA SER A 178 9.42 6.81 10.15
C SER A 178 8.69 6.97 8.83
N VAL A 179 7.60 6.21 8.64
CA VAL A 179 6.71 6.36 7.49
C VAL A 179 5.36 6.86 7.98
N ARG A 180 4.82 7.87 7.29
CA ARG A 180 3.47 8.37 7.49
C ARG A 180 2.69 8.27 6.19
N GLU A 181 1.46 7.78 6.29
CA GLU A 181 0.57 7.60 5.15
C GLU A 181 -0.65 8.50 5.31
N GLY A 182 -1.03 9.16 4.21
CA GLY A 182 -2.31 9.84 4.08
C GLY A 182 -3.02 9.43 2.81
N ARG A 183 -4.35 9.56 2.80
CA ARG A 183 -5.18 9.24 1.64
C ARG A 183 -6.01 10.43 1.17
N PHE A 184 -6.22 10.50 -0.14
CA PHE A 184 -6.78 11.66 -0.82
C PHE A 184 -7.75 11.23 -1.93
N PRO A 185 -8.75 12.08 -2.24
CA PRO A 185 -9.73 11.77 -3.28
C PRO A 185 -9.17 11.86 -4.69
N ASP A 186 -8.17 12.71 -4.91
CA ASP A 186 -7.56 12.93 -6.22
C ASP A 186 -6.07 13.30 -6.10
N ARG A 187 -5.34 13.14 -7.21
CA ARG A 187 -3.90 13.45 -7.30
C ARG A 187 -3.60 14.91 -6.99
N ASP A 188 -4.41 15.84 -7.50
CA ASP A 188 -4.11 17.27 -7.37
C ASP A 188 -4.25 17.73 -5.92
N THR A 189 -5.19 17.16 -5.19
CA THR A 189 -5.35 17.37 -3.75
C THR A 189 -4.17 16.80 -2.96
N ALA A 190 -3.71 15.58 -3.29
CA ALA A 190 -2.52 14.97 -2.68
C ALA A 190 -1.25 15.80 -2.91
N VAL A 191 -1.01 16.24 -4.15
CA VAL A 191 0.17 17.05 -4.52
C VAL A 191 0.09 18.44 -3.87
N ARG A 192 -1.10 19.06 -3.82
CA ARG A 192 -1.28 20.34 -3.12
C ARG A 192 -1.00 20.21 -1.63
N TRP A 193 -1.40 19.11 -1.01
CA TRP A 193 -1.08 18.86 0.39
C TRP A 193 0.44 18.73 0.60
N LEU A 194 1.16 18.06 -0.32
CA LEU A 194 2.62 17.96 -0.26
C LEU A 194 3.31 19.33 -0.33
N THR A 195 2.77 20.27 -1.10
CA THR A 195 3.36 21.61 -1.26
C THR A 195 3.01 22.57 -0.14
N THR A 196 1.80 22.49 0.43
CA THR A 196 1.38 23.43 1.49
C THR A 196 1.63 22.90 2.90
N ARG A 197 1.47 21.60 3.13
CA ARG A 197 1.59 20.92 4.44
C ARG A 197 0.74 21.58 5.56
N GLU A 198 -0.32 22.32 5.20
CA GLU A 198 -1.07 23.15 6.14
C GLU A 198 -1.99 22.34 7.07
N ASP A 199 -2.50 21.21 6.58
CA ASP A 199 -3.37 20.30 7.34
C ASP A 199 -2.59 19.05 7.80
N PRO A 200 -2.94 18.43 8.95
CA PRO A 200 -2.41 17.13 9.32
C PRO A 200 -2.63 16.10 8.20
N LEU A 201 -1.65 15.20 8.01
CA LEU A 201 -1.74 14.15 7.01
C LEU A 201 -3.03 13.34 7.24
N SER A 202 -3.89 13.30 6.23
CA SER A 202 -5.23 12.70 6.32
C SER A 202 -5.13 11.19 6.48
N GLN A 203 -5.24 10.69 7.71
CA GLN A 203 -5.23 9.26 7.97
C GLN A 203 -6.57 8.65 7.59
N ALA A 204 -6.56 7.66 6.69
CA ALA A 204 -7.73 6.80 6.53
C ALA A 204 -7.93 6.01 7.82
N THR A 205 -9.14 6.06 8.38
CA THR A 205 -9.46 5.26 9.58
C THR A 205 -9.35 3.79 9.20
N PRO A 206 -8.55 2.97 9.91
CA PRO A 206 -8.48 1.54 9.64
C PRO A 206 -9.88 0.95 9.74
N VAL A 207 -10.41 0.43 8.64
CA VAL A 207 -11.69 -0.28 8.66
C VAL A 207 -11.42 -1.68 9.19
N ASP A 208 -11.93 -1.96 10.40
CA ASP A 208 -11.91 -3.30 10.99
C ASP A 208 -12.46 -4.33 9.98
N PRO A 209 -11.72 -5.41 9.64
CA PRO A 209 -12.16 -6.38 8.65
C PRO A 209 -13.38 -7.22 9.08
N VAL A 210 -13.86 -7.06 10.31
CA VAL A 210 -14.93 -7.90 10.91
C VAL A 210 -16.36 -7.36 10.59
N GLY A 211 -16.50 -6.16 10.02
CA GLY A 211 -17.82 -5.49 9.90
C GLY A 211 -18.62 -5.73 8.62
N ARG A 212 -18.04 -6.34 7.56
CA ARG A 212 -18.63 -6.25 6.20
C ARG A 212 -19.81 -7.21 5.92
N SER A 213 -20.17 -8.09 6.85
CA SER A 213 -21.24 -9.09 6.63
C SER A 213 -22.60 -8.78 7.27
N GLN A 214 -22.78 -7.69 8.02
CA GLN A 214 -24.05 -7.45 8.74
C GLN A 214 -24.91 -6.29 8.23
N THR A 215 -24.36 -5.34 7.46
CA THR A 215 -25.11 -4.16 7.01
C THR A 215 -25.88 -4.35 5.70
N ALA A 216 -25.54 -5.38 4.90
CA ALA A 216 -26.29 -5.72 3.69
C ALA A 216 -27.62 -6.46 3.98
N ALA A 217 -27.77 -7.09 5.14
CA ALA A 217 -28.98 -7.85 5.50
C ALA A 217 -30.11 -6.99 6.13
N ALA A 218 -29.81 -5.75 6.54
CA ALA A 218 -30.79 -4.88 7.20
C ALA A 218 -31.61 -3.99 6.25
N ARG A 219 -31.20 -3.83 4.98
CA ARG A 219 -31.89 -2.94 4.01
C ARG A 219 -32.92 -3.63 3.11
N SER A 220 -33.10 -4.94 3.24
CA SER A 220 -34.02 -5.73 2.37
C SER A 220 -35.35 -6.09 3.03
N ARG A 221 -35.71 -5.51 4.18
CA ARG A 221 -36.98 -5.79 4.89
C ARG A 221 -37.78 -4.54 5.23
N THR A 222 -37.97 -3.63 4.27
CA THR A 222 -39.07 -2.66 4.33
C THR A 222 -39.51 -2.26 2.93
N ALA A 223 -40.33 -3.10 2.31
CA ALA A 223 -41.13 -2.72 1.15
C ALA A 223 -42.54 -3.30 1.32
N ALA A 224 -43.37 -2.58 2.08
CA ALA A 224 -44.82 -2.73 2.01
C ALA A 224 -45.33 -1.74 0.95
N PRO A 225 -46.09 -2.17 -0.07
CA PRO A 225 -46.73 -1.23 -0.98
C PRO A 225 -48.12 -0.86 -0.45
N SER A 226 -48.28 0.42 -0.10
CA SER A 226 -49.58 1.09 0.01
C SER A 226 -50.05 1.50 -1.38
N GLY A 227 -51.23 1.04 -1.81
CA GLY A 227 -51.89 1.48 -3.05
C GLY A 227 -53.21 2.20 -2.78
N PRO A 228 -53.61 3.23 -3.56
CA PRO A 228 -54.79 4.05 -3.31
C PRO A 228 -56.08 3.50 -3.97
N GLY A 229 -57.25 3.87 -3.40
CA GLY A 229 -58.60 3.34 -3.74
C GLY A 229 -59.20 3.77 -5.09
N PRO A 230 -60.45 3.36 -5.42
CA PRO A 230 -61.56 4.33 -5.37
C PRO A 230 -63.00 3.79 -5.10
N THR A 231 -63.86 4.70 -4.59
CA THR A 231 -65.34 4.92 -4.77
C THR A 231 -66.40 3.81 -4.55
N GLY A 232 -67.45 4.12 -3.75
CA GLY A 232 -68.62 3.28 -3.38
C GLY A 232 -69.67 3.03 -4.50
N PRO A 233 -70.88 2.45 -4.22
CA PRO A 233 -71.88 3.03 -3.30
C PRO A 233 -72.76 2.06 -2.44
N THR A 234 -73.41 2.68 -1.45
CA THR A 234 -74.65 2.46 -0.65
C THR A 234 -75.56 1.22 -0.83
N LEU A 235 -76.00 0.66 0.32
CA LEU A 235 -77.32 0.12 0.77
C LEU A 235 -77.09 -1.18 1.60
N ALA A 236 -77.68 -1.50 2.75
CA ALA A 236 -78.77 -0.93 3.56
C ALA A 236 -78.66 -1.48 5.02
N HIS A 237 -79.23 -0.75 5.98
CA HIS A 237 -79.63 -1.21 7.33
C HIS A 237 -80.88 -2.13 7.22
N PRO A 238 -81.45 -2.80 8.26
CA PRO A 238 -81.31 -2.64 9.73
C PRO A 238 -81.20 -4.02 10.46
N ALA A 239 -81.30 -4.26 11.78
CA ALA A 239 -81.83 -3.56 12.94
C ALA A 239 -81.33 -4.19 14.27
N ARG A 240 -81.26 -3.36 15.31
CA ARG A 240 -81.68 -3.55 16.74
C ARG A 240 -81.55 -4.91 17.43
N SER A 241 -80.94 -4.90 18.63
CA SER A 241 -81.57 -5.01 19.97
C SER A 241 -80.46 -5.00 21.04
N ALA A 242 -80.37 -3.99 21.92
CA ALA A 242 -81.12 -3.78 23.17
C ALA A 242 -80.77 -4.79 24.28
N GLY A 243 -80.32 -4.28 25.45
CA GLY A 243 -80.50 -5.00 26.72
C GLY A 243 -79.32 -4.97 27.71
N THR A 244 -79.21 -3.86 28.45
CA THR A 244 -79.07 -3.76 29.92
C THR A 244 -78.13 -4.71 30.71
N ALA A 245 -77.24 -4.09 31.49
CA ALA A 245 -76.56 -4.61 32.69
C ALA A 245 -77.58 -4.95 33.83
N PRO A 246 -77.23 -5.31 35.10
CA PRO A 246 -75.90 -5.43 35.75
C PRO A 246 -75.77 -6.57 36.82
N THR A 247 -74.64 -6.53 37.56
CA THR A 247 -74.56 -6.69 39.04
C THR A 247 -74.30 -8.06 39.70
N THR A 248 -73.13 -8.10 40.39
CA THR A 248 -72.73 -8.81 41.64
C THR A 248 -72.94 -10.33 41.74
N GLY A 249 -71.94 -11.13 42.12
CA GLY A 249 -71.25 -11.11 43.42
C GLY A 249 -70.65 -12.51 43.72
N PRO A 250 -70.04 -12.74 44.89
CA PRO A 250 -68.76 -13.45 45.01
C PRO A 250 -68.82 -14.83 45.70
N GLY A 251 -67.68 -15.53 45.70
CA GLY A 251 -67.38 -16.73 46.48
C GLY A 251 -66.68 -17.78 45.60
N ARG A 252 -65.53 -18.35 45.93
CA ARG A 252 -64.90 -18.57 47.23
C ARG A 252 -63.44 -19.00 46.98
#